data_AF-A0A534KT11-F1
#
_entry.id   AF-A0A534KT11-F1
#
_cell.length_a   1.000
_cell.length_b   1.000
_cell.length_c   1.000
_cell.angle_alpha   90.00
_cell.angle_beta   90.00
_cell.angle_gamma   90.00
#
_symmetry.space_group_name_H-M   'P 1'
#
loop_
_entity.id
_entity.type
_entity.pdbx_description
1 polymer ?
#
loop_
_entity_poly.entity_id
_entity_poly.type
_entity_poly.pdbx_seq_one_letter_code
_entity_poly.pdbx_strand_id
1 'polypeptide(L)'
;MPGELSVDRVVVEDATEASSLYNRGYFGTPRSGGSLELDLLEAVYLVEAERLEVRRGGRAVSARDLFRAAGTAVPSFEILYLVYRDLRQRGYIVESRSGSVDFQVYPRGGAPKKTPSKYWVRALSERAVFDLAELLERAEEAAAVRKTLLLGLVDEESDLTYYNVREALPTGDRPIGTPNEQVVVHFLGDRAVVIDEAQGRALHEAGFFGKMIGRRLQLSLLETAFLLK
;
A
#
# COMPACT_ATOMS: atom_id res chain seq x y z
N MET A 1 14.79 15.13 -26.68
CA MET A 1 13.50 15.83 -26.50
C MET A 1 13.67 16.84 -25.39
N PRO A 2 13.76 18.16 -25.68
CA PRO A 2 13.89 19.18 -24.63
C PRO A 2 12.57 19.44 -23.89
N GLY A 3 12.64 19.51 -22.57
CA GLY A 3 11.58 20.03 -21.70
C GLY A 3 12.09 21.20 -20.85
N GLU A 4 11.23 22.18 -20.59
CA GLU A 4 11.54 23.35 -19.77
C GLU A 4 11.03 23.15 -18.34
N LEU A 5 11.94 23.24 -17.36
CA LEU A 5 11.67 23.12 -15.94
C LEU A 5 11.12 24.43 -15.38
N SER A 6 9.88 24.35 -14.92
CA SER A 6 9.26 25.31 -14.01
C SER A 6 9.51 24.92 -12.54
N VAL A 7 8.87 25.59 -11.60
CA VAL A 7 9.06 25.38 -10.14
C VAL A 7 8.84 23.91 -9.74
N ASP A 8 7.77 23.27 -10.24
CA ASP A 8 7.30 21.95 -9.80
C ASP A 8 6.89 21.02 -10.97
N ARG A 9 7.21 21.42 -12.21
CA ARG A 9 6.74 20.79 -13.46
C ARG A 9 7.78 20.93 -14.56
N VAL A 10 7.77 20.00 -15.52
CA VAL A 10 8.53 20.13 -16.78
C VAL A 10 7.56 20.17 -17.96
N VAL A 11 7.73 21.14 -18.86
CA VAL A 11 6.87 21.30 -20.03
C VAL A 11 7.63 20.95 -21.30
N VAL A 12 7.10 20.03 -22.10
CA VAL A 12 7.57 19.73 -23.46
C VAL A 12 6.69 20.50 -24.44
N GLU A 13 7.23 21.56 -25.02
CA GLU A 13 6.49 22.48 -25.90
C GLU A 13 6.29 21.93 -27.32
N ASP A 14 7.24 21.13 -27.83
CA ASP A 14 7.13 20.56 -29.17
C ASP A 14 6.00 19.51 -29.22
N ALA A 15 4.98 19.76 -30.05
CA ALA A 15 3.80 18.92 -30.14
C ALA A 15 4.09 17.48 -30.62
N THR A 16 5.14 17.30 -31.44
CA THR A 16 5.51 15.96 -31.95
C THR A 16 6.16 15.14 -30.85
N GLU A 17 7.09 15.73 -30.10
CA GLU A 17 7.74 15.10 -28.95
C GLU A 17 6.76 14.83 -27.82
N ALA A 18 5.91 15.81 -27.49
CA ALA A 18 4.82 15.68 -26.53
C ALA A 18 3.90 14.51 -26.87
N SER A 19 3.43 14.44 -28.12
CA SER A 19 2.59 13.35 -28.61
C SER A 19 3.30 11.99 -28.54
N SER A 20 4.59 11.94 -28.87
CA SER A 20 5.39 10.71 -28.80
C SER A 20 5.51 10.18 -27.36
N LEU A 21 5.81 11.05 -26.39
CA LEU A 21 5.88 10.69 -24.97
C LEU A 21 4.53 10.19 -24.45
N TYR A 22 3.46 10.94 -24.72
CA TYR A 22 2.13 10.58 -24.26
C TYR A 22 1.64 9.26 -24.88
N ASN A 23 1.81 9.05 -26.19
CA ASN A 23 1.31 7.84 -26.84
C ASN A 23 2.13 6.58 -26.50
N ARG A 24 3.42 6.72 -26.18
CA ARG A 24 4.28 5.57 -25.84
C ARG A 24 4.09 5.06 -24.42
N GLY A 25 3.69 5.92 -23.49
CA GLY A 25 3.66 5.54 -22.08
C GLY A 25 2.63 6.27 -21.22
N TYR A 26 1.80 7.13 -21.78
CA TYR A 26 0.88 7.99 -21.03
C TYR A 26 1.63 8.74 -19.93
N PHE A 27 2.72 9.39 -20.31
CA PHE A 27 3.43 10.34 -19.47
C PHE A 27 2.77 11.70 -19.61
N GLY A 28 2.63 12.41 -18.51
CA GLY A 28 2.18 13.79 -18.45
C GLY A 28 0.71 14.01 -18.76
N THR A 29 0.34 15.28 -18.65
CA THR A 29 -0.99 15.79 -18.98
C THR A 29 -0.90 16.66 -20.23
N PRO A 30 -1.59 16.29 -21.33
CA PRO A 30 -1.64 17.11 -22.53
C PRO A 30 -2.28 18.47 -22.26
N ARG A 31 -1.68 19.53 -22.83
CA ARG A 31 -2.15 20.92 -22.70
C ARG A 31 -2.68 21.46 -24.03
N SER A 32 -3.43 22.57 -23.95
CA SER A 32 -3.86 23.32 -25.13
C SER A 32 -2.63 23.81 -25.91
N GLY A 33 -2.64 23.65 -27.24
CA GLY A 33 -1.51 23.99 -28.08
C GLY A 33 -0.57 22.82 -28.41
N GLY A 34 -0.84 21.62 -27.87
CA GLY A 34 -0.11 20.40 -28.21
C GLY A 34 1.08 20.10 -27.31
N SER A 35 1.40 20.97 -26.36
CA SER A 35 2.44 20.73 -25.37
C SER A 35 2.02 19.69 -24.32
N LEU A 36 3.01 19.15 -23.60
CA LEU A 36 2.82 18.15 -22.56
C LEU A 36 3.44 18.65 -21.25
N GLU A 37 2.68 18.61 -20.17
CA GLU A 37 3.20 18.86 -18.83
C GLU A 37 3.49 17.55 -18.11
N LEU A 38 4.70 17.45 -17.57
CA LEU A 38 5.17 16.34 -16.76
C LEU A 38 5.27 16.78 -15.31
N ASP A 39 4.88 15.91 -14.38
CA ASP A 39 5.28 16.06 -12.99
C ASP A 39 6.79 15.72 -12.81
N LEU A 40 7.33 15.99 -11.62
CA LEU A 40 8.76 15.77 -11.38
C LEU A 40 9.14 14.28 -11.30
N LEU A 41 8.23 13.38 -10.91
CA LEU A 41 8.49 11.94 -10.92
C LEU A 41 8.63 11.44 -12.36
N GLU A 42 7.72 11.86 -13.23
CA GLU A 42 7.72 11.57 -14.66
C GLU A 42 8.96 12.14 -15.35
N ALA A 43 9.31 13.40 -15.07
CA ALA A 43 10.46 14.05 -15.65
C ALA A 43 11.77 13.37 -15.25
N VAL A 44 11.96 13.06 -13.96
CA VAL A 44 13.16 12.35 -13.48
C VAL A 44 13.25 10.98 -14.13
N TYR A 45 12.16 10.22 -14.19
CA TYR A 45 12.13 8.91 -14.85
C TYR A 45 12.50 8.98 -16.33
N LEU A 46 11.97 9.97 -17.06
CA LEU A 46 12.26 10.13 -18.49
C LEU A 46 13.70 10.60 -18.74
N VAL A 47 14.28 11.39 -17.84
CA VAL A 47 15.70 11.77 -17.90
C VAL A 47 16.59 10.55 -17.64
N GLU A 48 16.29 9.75 -16.60
CA GLU A 48 17.03 8.52 -16.31
C GLU A 48 16.93 7.51 -17.47
N ALA A 49 15.80 7.47 -18.17
CA ALA A 49 15.60 6.64 -19.34
C ALA A 49 16.21 7.21 -20.64
N GLU A 50 16.93 8.34 -20.58
CA GLU A 50 17.51 9.05 -21.72
C GLU A 50 16.48 9.45 -22.79
N ARG A 51 15.24 9.72 -22.37
CA ARG A 51 14.10 10.08 -23.24
C ARG A 51 13.73 11.55 -23.17
N LEU A 52 14.27 12.29 -22.22
CA LEU A 52 14.01 13.70 -21.99
C LEU A 52 15.32 14.41 -21.60
N GLU A 53 15.56 15.59 -22.15
CA GLU A 53 16.56 16.54 -21.69
C GLU A 53 15.85 17.69 -21.03
N VAL A 54 16.27 18.10 -19.83
CA VAL A 54 15.61 19.20 -19.10
C VAL A 54 16.45 20.46 -19.15
N ARG A 55 15.81 21.60 -19.36
CA ARG A 55 16.41 22.94 -19.39
C ARG A 55 15.70 23.89 -18.43
N ARG A 56 16.39 24.93 -17.98
CA ARG A 56 15.83 26.02 -17.18
C ARG A 56 16.43 27.35 -17.60
N GLY A 57 15.62 28.26 -18.11
CA GLY A 57 16.08 29.53 -18.68
C GLY A 57 17.09 29.32 -19.82
N GLY A 58 16.89 28.30 -20.64
CA GLY A 58 17.77 27.93 -21.75
C GLY A 58 19.07 27.20 -21.37
N ARG A 59 19.34 26.96 -20.08
CA ARG A 59 20.50 26.17 -19.63
C ARG A 59 20.10 24.73 -19.35
N ALA A 60 20.94 23.77 -19.73
CA ALA A 60 20.73 22.37 -19.40
C ALA A 60 20.74 22.15 -17.87
N VAL A 61 19.82 21.31 -17.40
CA VAL A 61 19.73 20.86 -16.00
C VAL A 61 20.22 19.41 -15.97
N SER A 62 21.20 19.11 -15.11
CA SER A 62 21.70 17.74 -14.97
C SER A 62 20.66 16.85 -14.29
N ALA A 63 20.71 15.53 -14.53
CA ALA A 63 19.84 14.58 -13.84
C ALA A 63 19.95 14.70 -12.31
N ARG A 64 21.18 14.92 -11.80
CA ARG A 64 21.44 15.15 -10.37
C ARG A 64 20.73 16.39 -9.83
N ASP A 65 20.79 17.50 -10.58
CA ASP A 65 20.16 18.76 -10.15
C ASP A 65 18.63 18.67 -10.23
N LEU A 66 18.10 17.98 -11.24
CA LEU A 66 16.67 17.70 -11.36
C LEU A 66 16.18 16.85 -10.19
N PHE A 67 16.89 15.76 -9.84
CA PHE A 67 16.55 14.90 -8.71
C PHE A 67 16.56 15.69 -7.39
N ARG A 68 17.57 16.56 -7.17
CA ARG A 68 17.62 17.43 -5.98
C ARG A 68 16.46 18.42 -5.95
N ALA A 69 16.13 19.03 -7.08
CA ALA A 69 14.99 19.94 -7.18
C ALA A 69 13.68 19.21 -6.84
N ALA A 70 13.50 17.99 -7.36
CA ALA A 70 12.34 17.16 -7.07
C ALA A 70 12.25 16.74 -5.60
N GLY A 71 13.37 16.35 -4.99
CA GLY A 71 13.44 16.05 -3.54
C GLY A 71 13.13 17.25 -2.64
N THR A 72 13.31 18.47 -3.14
CA THR A 72 12.95 19.70 -2.42
C THR A 72 11.47 20.06 -2.61
N ALA A 73 10.94 19.85 -3.81
CA ALA A 73 9.59 20.26 -4.18
C ALA A 73 8.50 19.25 -3.80
N VAL A 74 8.82 17.96 -3.77
CA VAL A 74 7.86 16.87 -3.53
C VAL A 74 8.15 16.20 -2.19
N PRO A 75 7.22 16.25 -1.21
CA PRO A 75 7.36 15.50 0.04
C PRO A 75 7.56 14.01 -0.22
N SER A 76 8.48 13.38 0.51
CA SER A 76 8.79 11.95 0.36
C SER A 76 9.14 11.52 -1.07
N PHE A 77 9.68 12.45 -1.87
CA PHE A 77 10.01 12.23 -3.28
C PHE A 77 10.74 10.92 -3.54
N GLU A 78 11.77 10.60 -2.75
CA GLU A 78 12.59 9.40 -2.92
C GLU A 78 11.75 8.11 -2.83
N ILE A 79 10.89 8.01 -1.82
CA ILE A 79 10.00 6.86 -1.61
C ILE A 79 8.99 6.76 -2.76
N LEU A 80 8.37 7.88 -3.13
CA LEU A 80 7.43 7.95 -4.26
C LEU A 80 8.12 7.55 -5.57
N TYR A 81 9.33 8.05 -5.80
CA TYR A 81 10.09 7.84 -7.02
C TYR A 81 10.52 6.38 -7.18
N LEU A 82 10.98 5.73 -6.10
CA LEU A 82 11.36 4.32 -6.14
C LEU A 82 10.18 3.43 -6.55
N VAL A 83 9.00 3.62 -5.92
CA VAL A 83 7.77 2.90 -6.28
C VAL A 83 7.34 3.22 -7.71
N TYR A 84 7.31 4.51 -8.08
CA TYR A 84 6.95 4.95 -9.43
C TYR A 84 7.87 4.31 -10.49
N ARG A 85 9.18 4.36 -10.28
CA ARG A 85 10.21 3.82 -11.18
C ARG A 85 10.05 2.33 -11.37
N ASP A 86 9.90 1.56 -10.29
CA ASP A 86 9.72 0.10 -10.37
C ASP A 86 8.44 -0.28 -11.12
N LEU A 87 7.31 0.36 -10.83
CA LEU A 87 6.06 0.12 -11.54
C LEU A 87 6.18 0.44 -13.04
N ARG A 88 6.80 1.57 -13.40
CA ARG A 88 7.04 1.96 -14.79
C ARG A 88 7.99 0.99 -15.50
N GLN A 89 9.07 0.56 -14.87
CA GLN A 89 10.02 -0.44 -15.40
C GLN A 89 9.35 -1.80 -15.63
N ARG A 90 8.38 -2.16 -14.78
CA ARG A 90 7.54 -3.36 -14.96
C ARG A 90 6.48 -3.22 -16.06
N GLY A 91 6.45 -2.11 -16.78
CA GLY A 91 5.56 -1.86 -17.91
C GLY A 91 4.14 -1.46 -17.52
N TYR A 92 3.93 -1.00 -16.29
CA TYR A 92 2.64 -0.42 -15.89
C TYR A 92 2.55 1.05 -16.32
N ILE A 93 1.33 1.52 -16.53
CA ILE A 93 1.02 2.95 -16.61
C ILE A 93 0.65 3.39 -15.20
N VAL A 94 1.31 4.45 -14.75
CA VAL A 94 1.23 4.99 -13.38
C VAL A 94 0.89 6.47 -13.48
N GLU A 95 -0.26 6.84 -12.92
CA GLU A 95 -0.67 8.25 -12.79
C GLU A 95 -0.57 8.65 -11.32
N SER A 96 0.16 9.73 -11.04
CA SER A 96 0.21 10.36 -9.72
C SER A 96 -1.18 10.87 -9.33
N ARG A 97 -1.54 10.71 -8.05
CA ARG A 97 -2.78 11.27 -7.49
C ARG A 97 -2.46 12.16 -6.30
N SER A 98 -3.18 13.27 -6.22
CA SER A 98 -3.27 14.05 -5.00
C SER A 98 -4.35 13.45 -4.10
N GLY A 99 -4.03 13.18 -2.84
CA GLY A 99 -5.01 12.78 -1.83
C GLY A 99 -4.61 11.54 -1.06
N SER A 100 -5.54 10.60 -0.94
CA SER A 100 -5.50 9.50 0.02
C SER A 100 -4.66 8.28 -0.41
N VAL A 101 -4.21 8.28 -1.68
CA VAL A 101 -3.28 7.32 -2.28
C VAL A 101 -2.36 8.07 -3.25
N ASP A 102 -1.15 7.56 -3.45
CA ASP A 102 -0.11 8.24 -4.22
C ASP A 102 -0.23 7.98 -5.72
N PHE A 103 -0.62 6.76 -6.09
CA PHE A 103 -0.69 6.36 -7.50
C PHE A 103 -1.98 5.64 -7.86
N GLN A 104 -2.39 5.87 -9.09
CA GLN A 104 -3.34 5.06 -9.80
C GLN A 104 -2.62 4.25 -10.88
N VAL A 105 -2.77 2.92 -10.83
CA VAL A 105 -2.03 2.01 -11.70
C VAL A 105 -2.99 1.18 -12.55
N TYR A 106 -2.71 1.19 -13.85
CA TYR A 106 -3.50 0.49 -14.85
C TYR A 106 -2.99 -0.94 -15.02
N PRO A 107 -3.85 -1.92 -15.34
CA PRO A 107 -3.37 -3.25 -15.68
C PRO A 107 -2.47 -3.20 -16.91
N ARG A 108 -1.53 -4.14 -17.05
CA ARG A 108 -0.69 -4.24 -18.26
C ARG A 108 -1.55 -4.35 -19.51
N GLY A 109 -1.21 -3.57 -20.54
CA GLY A 109 -1.99 -3.45 -21.77
C GLY A 109 -3.27 -2.61 -21.65
N GLY A 110 -3.65 -2.19 -20.44
CA GLY A 110 -4.68 -1.19 -20.23
C GLY A 110 -4.18 0.21 -20.55
N ALA A 111 -5.10 1.16 -20.69
CA ALA A 111 -4.78 2.55 -20.97
C ALA A 111 -5.73 3.52 -20.25
N PRO A 112 -5.26 4.70 -19.83
CA PRO A 112 -6.12 5.79 -19.38
C PRO A 112 -7.25 6.06 -20.37
N LYS A 113 -8.44 6.41 -19.84
CA LYS A 113 -9.69 6.66 -20.58
C LYS A 113 -10.30 5.45 -21.31
N LYS A 114 -9.56 4.35 -21.52
CA LYS A 114 -10.05 3.13 -22.17
C LYS A 114 -10.30 1.98 -21.20
N THR A 115 -9.43 1.84 -20.21
CA THR A 115 -9.47 0.77 -19.22
C THR A 115 -9.49 1.40 -17.83
N PRO A 116 -10.38 1.00 -16.91
CA PRO A 116 -10.29 1.46 -15.53
C PRO A 116 -8.97 1.01 -14.92
N SER A 117 -8.40 1.86 -14.06
CA SER A 117 -7.26 1.45 -13.24
C SER A 117 -7.62 0.26 -12.36
N LYS A 118 -6.64 -0.63 -12.15
CA LYS A 118 -6.81 -1.87 -11.38
C LYS A 118 -6.34 -1.69 -9.94
N TYR A 119 -5.28 -0.91 -9.73
CA TYR A 119 -4.67 -0.73 -8.43
C TYR A 119 -4.66 0.73 -8.03
N TRP A 120 -4.86 0.98 -6.74
CA TRP A 120 -4.39 2.16 -6.07
C TRP A 120 -3.16 1.77 -5.27
N VAL A 121 -2.12 2.60 -5.29
CA VAL A 121 -0.87 2.33 -4.59
C VAL A 121 -0.58 3.46 -3.63
N ARG A 122 -0.26 3.09 -2.39
CA ARG A 122 0.33 3.98 -1.39
C ARG A 122 1.79 3.60 -1.20
N ALA A 123 2.69 4.56 -1.32
CA ALA A 123 4.12 4.37 -1.16
C ALA A 123 4.53 4.79 0.25
N LEU A 124 5.24 3.91 0.97
CA LEU A 124 5.66 4.17 2.34
C LEU A 124 7.10 3.70 2.53
N SER A 125 7.84 4.39 3.39
CA SER A 125 9.09 3.87 3.93
C SER A 125 8.78 2.73 4.91
N GLU A 126 9.65 1.74 5.02
CA GLU A 126 9.59 0.70 6.06
C GLU A 126 9.51 1.29 7.47
N ARG A 127 10.15 2.44 7.70
CA ARG A 127 10.13 3.15 8.99
C ARG A 127 8.88 4.01 9.21
N ALA A 128 7.97 4.09 8.23
CA ALA A 128 6.79 4.93 8.33
C ALA A 128 5.84 4.39 9.40
N VAL A 129 5.48 5.25 10.34
CA VAL A 129 4.34 5.00 11.23
C VAL A 129 3.08 5.33 10.45
N PHE A 130 2.10 4.42 10.43
CA PHE A 130 0.82 4.62 9.76
C PHE A 130 -0.34 4.24 10.66
N ASP A 131 -1.50 4.86 10.40
CA ASP A 131 -2.75 4.56 11.08
C ASP A 131 -3.43 3.38 10.39
N LEU A 132 -3.69 2.31 11.15
CA LEU A 132 -4.37 1.11 10.63
C LEU A 132 -5.84 1.38 10.28
N ALA A 133 -6.54 2.23 11.04
CA ALA A 133 -7.92 2.59 10.75
C ALA A 133 -8.00 3.39 9.45
N GLU A 134 -7.09 4.34 9.26
CA GLU A 134 -6.96 5.06 7.98
C GLU A 134 -6.67 4.07 6.85
N LEU A 135 -5.73 3.14 7.03
CA LEU A 135 -5.38 2.16 6.00
C LEU A 135 -6.57 1.26 5.60
N LEU A 136 -7.37 0.82 6.58
CA LEU A 136 -8.57 0.00 6.35
C LEU A 136 -9.63 0.80 5.58
N GLU A 137 -9.89 2.05 5.98
CA GLU A 137 -10.83 2.94 5.26
C GLU A 137 -10.43 3.09 3.79
N ARG A 138 -9.13 3.28 3.51
CA ARG A 138 -8.62 3.34 2.12
C ARG A 138 -8.81 2.03 1.36
N ALA A 139 -8.64 0.90 2.04
CA ALA A 139 -8.84 -0.41 1.43
C ALA A 139 -10.31 -0.65 1.07
N GLU A 140 -11.24 -0.23 1.94
CA GLU A 140 -12.68 -0.25 1.69
C GLU A 140 -13.07 0.68 0.53
N GLU A 141 -12.55 1.92 0.51
CA GLU A 141 -12.76 2.88 -0.60
C GLU A 141 -12.30 2.29 -1.94
N ALA A 142 -11.10 1.70 -1.98
CA ALA A 142 -10.58 1.06 -3.18
C ALA A 142 -11.48 -0.10 -3.62
N ALA A 143 -11.88 -0.97 -2.68
CA ALA A 143 -12.76 -2.11 -2.95
C ALA A 143 -14.14 -1.68 -3.49
N ALA A 144 -14.72 -0.61 -2.94
CA ALA A 144 -16.01 -0.05 -3.39
C ALA A 144 -15.99 0.38 -4.86
N VAL A 145 -14.85 0.87 -5.36
CA VAL A 145 -14.65 1.21 -6.77
C VAL A 145 -13.99 0.09 -7.59
N ARG A 146 -14.03 -1.15 -7.08
CA ARG A 146 -13.47 -2.37 -7.69
C ARG A 146 -11.97 -2.27 -8.02
N LYS A 147 -11.22 -1.64 -7.14
CA LYS A 147 -9.76 -1.52 -7.19
C LYS A 147 -9.15 -2.27 -6.01
N THR A 148 -7.89 -2.65 -6.16
CA THR A 148 -7.10 -3.23 -5.09
C THR A 148 -6.16 -2.18 -4.54
N LEU A 149 -6.15 -1.98 -3.22
CA LEU A 149 -5.14 -1.17 -2.56
C LEU A 149 -3.84 -1.98 -2.41
N LEU A 150 -2.75 -1.42 -2.90
CA LEU A 150 -1.40 -1.94 -2.70
C LEU A 150 -0.59 -0.98 -1.83
N LEU A 151 0.20 -1.53 -0.91
CA LEU A 151 1.26 -0.81 -0.23
C LEU A 151 2.58 -1.12 -0.89
N GLY A 152 3.24 -0.13 -1.48
CA GLY A 152 4.64 -0.23 -1.90
C GLY A 152 5.54 0.22 -0.76
N LEU A 153 6.12 -0.74 -0.04
CA LEU A 153 7.09 -0.48 1.03
C LEU A 153 8.50 -0.41 0.45
N VAL A 154 9.19 0.67 0.78
CA VAL A 154 10.60 0.92 0.45
C VAL A 154 11.43 0.77 1.72
N ASP A 155 12.38 -0.14 1.73
CA ASP A 155 13.31 -0.30 2.85
C ASP A 155 14.54 0.62 2.75
N GLU A 156 15.45 0.50 3.71
CA GLU A 156 16.67 1.31 3.80
C GLU A 156 17.69 1.02 2.69
N GLU A 157 17.61 -0.15 2.07
CA GLU A 157 18.46 -0.56 0.95
C GLU A 157 17.82 -0.24 -0.41
N SER A 158 16.68 0.48 -0.40
CA SER A 158 15.86 0.83 -1.57
C SER A 158 15.18 -0.35 -2.26
N ASP A 159 15.08 -1.49 -1.57
CA ASP A 159 14.34 -2.65 -2.03
C ASP A 159 12.84 -2.44 -1.81
N LEU A 160 12.04 -3.04 -2.71
CA LEU A 160 10.61 -2.78 -2.84
C LEU A 160 9.78 -4.03 -2.59
N THR A 161 8.89 -3.95 -1.61
CA THR A 161 7.90 -5.00 -1.32
C THR A 161 6.49 -4.48 -1.47
N TYR A 162 5.65 -5.22 -2.21
CA TYR A 162 4.24 -4.86 -2.40
C TYR A 162 3.30 -5.76 -1.62
N TYR A 163 2.44 -5.17 -0.79
CA TYR A 163 1.39 -5.88 -0.06
C TYR A 163 0.01 -5.52 -0.60
N ASN A 164 -0.86 -6.53 -0.73
CA ASN A 164 -2.28 -6.32 -0.98
C ASN A 164 -3.00 -6.12 0.35
N VAL A 165 -3.71 -5.01 0.49
CA VAL A 165 -4.51 -4.72 1.67
C VAL A 165 -5.97 -5.04 1.35
N ARG A 166 -6.55 -5.92 2.17
CA ARG A 166 -7.95 -6.30 2.11
C ARG A 166 -8.49 -6.51 3.51
N GLU A 167 -9.75 -6.15 3.69
CA GLU A 167 -10.48 -6.60 4.86
C GLU A 167 -10.63 -8.14 4.79
N ALA A 168 -10.40 -8.79 5.92
CA ALA A 168 -10.69 -10.20 6.10
C ALA A 168 -11.81 -10.32 7.11
N LEU A 169 -12.83 -11.11 6.79
CA LEU A 169 -13.87 -11.53 7.72
C LEU A 169 -13.60 -13.00 8.07
N PRO A 170 -12.87 -13.29 9.15
CA PRO A 170 -12.54 -14.66 9.51
C PRO A 170 -13.83 -15.40 9.85
N THR A 171 -14.09 -16.49 9.16
CA THR A 171 -15.19 -17.40 9.47
C THR A 171 -14.61 -18.75 9.89
N GLY A 172 -15.34 -19.43 10.77
CA GLY A 172 -15.03 -20.78 11.21
C GLY A 172 -16.31 -21.60 11.26
N ASP A 173 -16.22 -22.87 10.92
CA ASP A 173 -17.33 -23.84 10.91
C ASP A 173 -17.41 -24.67 12.19
N ARG A 174 -16.48 -24.43 13.11
CA ARG A 174 -16.35 -25.27 14.31
C ARG A 174 -17.41 -24.89 15.35
N PRO A 175 -18.34 -25.79 15.69
CA PRO A 175 -19.26 -25.55 16.79
C PRO A 175 -18.46 -25.50 18.09
N ILE A 176 -18.66 -24.44 18.86
CA ILE A 176 -18.23 -24.39 20.26
C ILE A 176 -19.25 -25.21 21.04
N GLY A 177 -18.83 -26.34 21.59
CA GLY A 177 -19.65 -27.11 22.51
C GLY A 177 -19.87 -26.33 23.81
N THR A 178 -21.08 -26.38 24.36
CA THR A 178 -21.35 -25.93 25.72
C THR A 178 -21.06 -27.08 26.69
N PRO A 179 -20.27 -26.86 27.75
CA PRO A 179 -20.18 -27.84 28.82
C PRO A 179 -21.58 -28.12 29.37
N ASN A 180 -21.91 -29.40 29.57
CA ASN A 180 -23.22 -29.80 30.12
C ASN A 180 -23.35 -29.48 31.62
N GLU A 181 -22.27 -29.09 32.27
CA GLU A 181 -22.18 -28.90 33.72
C GLU A 181 -21.46 -27.59 34.08
N GLN A 182 -21.74 -27.07 35.27
CA GLN A 182 -21.03 -25.91 35.82
C GLN A 182 -19.57 -26.30 36.11
N VAL A 183 -18.64 -25.58 35.50
CA VAL A 183 -17.20 -25.77 35.70
C VAL A 183 -16.70 -24.78 36.76
N VAL A 184 -16.00 -25.28 37.79
CA VAL A 184 -15.41 -24.42 38.82
C VAL A 184 -14.02 -23.98 38.39
N VAL A 185 -13.87 -22.66 38.19
CA VAL A 185 -12.61 -22.03 37.82
C VAL A 185 -12.03 -21.30 39.02
N HIS A 186 -10.81 -21.66 39.42
CA HIS A 186 -10.05 -20.97 40.44
C HIS A 186 -9.22 -19.84 39.82
N PHE A 187 -9.57 -18.61 40.15
CA PHE A 187 -8.83 -17.43 39.73
C PHE A 187 -7.65 -17.17 40.68
N LEU A 188 -6.45 -17.08 40.11
CA LEU A 188 -5.18 -16.91 40.83
C LEU A 188 -4.49 -15.56 40.50
N GLY A 189 -5.26 -14.59 40.00
CA GLY A 189 -4.76 -13.26 39.62
C GLY A 189 -4.40 -13.15 38.14
N ASP A 190 -3.29 -13.76 37.71
CA ASP A 190 -2.87 -13.77 36.30
C ASP A 190 -3.36 -15.01 35.54
N ARG A 191 -4.02 -15.95 36.23
CA ARG A 191 -4.39 -17.28 35.73
C ARG A 191 -5.76 -17.71 36.23
N ALA A 192 -6.39 -18.56 35.43
CA ALA A 192 -7.61 -19.26 35.76
C ALA A 192 -7.37 -20.76 35.60
N VAL A 193 -7.74 -21.54 36.61
CA VAL A 193 -7.44 -22.98 36.66
C VAL A 193 -8.67 -23.78 37.03
N VAL A 194 -9.02 -24.76 36.21
CA VAL A 194 -9.95 -25.83 36.59
C VAL A 194 -9.12 -26.93 37.23
N ILE A 195 -9.29 -27.13 38.54
CA ILE A 195 -8.53 -28.12 39.31
C ILE A 195 -9.07 -29.53 39.05
N ASP A 196 -10.38 -29.67 38.84
CA ASP A 196 -11.01 -30.93 38.51
C ASP A 196 -10.62 -31.40 37.10
N GLU A 197 -10.02 -32.59 37.00
CA GLU A 197 -9.50 -33.11 35.73
C GLU A 197 -10.61 -33.43 34.73
N ALA A 198 -11.75 -33.95 35.19
CA ALA A 198 -12.85 -34.34 34.32
C ALA A 198 -13.54 -33.09 33.75
N GLN A 199 -13.81 -32.09 34.59
CA GLN A 199 -14.33 -30.79 34.16
C GLN A 199 -13.35 -30.09 33.20
N GLY A 200 -12.06 -30.13 33.51
CA GLY A 200 -11.01 -29.57 32.66
C GLY A 200 -10.94 -30.22 31.28
N ARG A 201 -10.99 -31.55 31.21
CA ARG A 201 -11.00 -32.30 29.94
C ARG A 201 -12.27 -32.03 29.14
N ALA A 202 -13.44 -32.09 29.78
CA ALA A 202 -14.72 -31.84 29.12
C ALA A 202 -14.77 -30.43 28.51
N LEU A 203 -14.30 -29.43 29.25
CA LEU A 203 -14.22 -28.05 28.77
C LEU A 203 -13.23 -27.91 27.61
N HIS A 204 -12.06 -28.56 27.69
CA HIS A 204 -11.09 -28.55 26.61
C HIS A 204 -11.60 -29.26 25.35
N GLU A 205 -12.27 -30.40 25.48
CA GLU A 205 -12.82 -31.15 24.34
C GLU A 205 -13.97 -30.41 23.65
N ALA A 206 -14.78 -29.66 24.42
CA ALA A 206 -15.91 -28.91 23.90
C ALA A 206 -15.52 -27.79 22.93
N GLY A 207 -14.37 -27.13 23.12
CA GLY A 207 -14.00 -25.95 22.32
C GLY A 207 -12.50 -25.71 22.12
N PHE A 208 -11.63 -26.61 22.57
CA PHE A 208 -10.18 -26.40 22.74
C PHE A 208 -9.87 -25.22 23.68
N PHE A 209 -10.71 -24.98 24.69
CA PHE A 209 -10.43 -23.95 25.70
C PHE A 209 -9.22 -24.33 26.54
N GLY A 210 -8.31 -23.38 26.71
CA GLY A 210 -7.16 -23.50 27.58
C GLY A 210 -6.17 -24.58 27.18
N LYS A 211 -5.29 -24.91 28.14
CA LYS A 211 -4.24 -25.90 27.98
C LYS A 211 -4.21 -26.85 29.18
N MET A 212 -4.20 -28.15 28.92
CA MET A 212 -4.01 -29.15 29.97
C MET A 212 -2.58 -29.10 30.51
N ILE A 213 -2.42 -28.90 31.81
CA ILE A 213 -1.14 -28.91 32.54
C ILE A 213 -1.21 -29.98 33.63
N GLY A 214 -0.64 -31.16 33.36
CA GLY A 214 -0.85 -32.31 34.23
C GLY A 214 -2.33 -32.68 34.27
N ARG A 215 -2.94 -32.65 35.46
CA ARG A 215 -4.35 -33.01 35.69
C ARG A 215 -5.31 -31.83 35.79
N ARG A 216 -4.84 -30.61 35.50
CA ARG A 216 -5.64 -29.38 35.59
C ARG A 216 -5.70 -28.69 34.25
N LEU A 217 -6.80 -27.99 33.98
CA LEU A 217 -6.90 -27.10 32.84
C LEU A 217 -6.50 -25.69 33.24
N GLN A 218 -5.58 -25.09 32.50
CA GLN A 218 -5.26 -23.67 32.64
C GLN A 218 -5.94 -22.90 31.52
N LEU A 219 -6.78 -21.94 31.88
CA LEU A 219 -7.44 -21.01 30.97
C LEU A 219 -6.67 -19.68 30.94
N SER A 220 -6.63 -19.04 29.77
CA SER A 220 -6.30 -17.62 29.69
C SER A 220 -7.42 -16.76 30.28
N LEU A 221 -7.11 -15.50 30.61
CA LEU A 221 -8.11 -14.56 31.11
C LEU A 221 -9.19 -14.24 30.06
N LEU A 222 -8.82 -14.22 28.77
CA LEU A 222 -9.75 -14.02 27.66
C LEU A 222 -10.72 -15.19 27.51
N GLU A 223 -10.23 -16.43 27.57
CA GLU A 223 -11.08 -17.63 27.54
C GLU A 223 -12.00 -17.70 28.77
N THR A 224 -11.48 -17.34 29.94
CA THR A 224 -12.27 -17.29 31.18
C THR A 224 -13.39 -16.26 31.05
N ALA A 225 -13.09 -15.05 30.58
CA ALA A 225 -14.10 -14.01 30.35
C ALA A 225 -15.12 -14.40 29.27
N PHE A 226 -14.69 -15.16 28.25
CA PHE A 226 -15.59 -15.70 27.22
C PHE A 226 -16.57 -16.73 27.81
N LEU A 227 -16.07 -17.63 28.65
CA LEU A 227 -16.84 -18.73 29.26
C LEU A 227 -17.72 -18.31 30.45
N LEU A 228 -17.49 -17.13 31.03
CA LEU A 228 -18.32 -16.58 32.11
C LEU A 228 -19.68 -16.03 31.64
N LYS A 229 -19.87 -15.84 30.33
CA LYS A 229 -21.11 -15.32 29.74
C LYS A 229 -22.16 -16.41 29.60
#